data_AF-A0A086J5B4-F1
#
_entry.id   AF-A0A086J5B4-F1
#
_cell.length_a   1.000
_cell.length_b   1.000
_cell.length_c   1.000
_cell.angle_alpha   90.00
_cell.angle_beta   90.00
_cell.angle_gamma   90.00
#
_symmetry.space_group_name_H-M   'P 1'
#
loop_
_entity.id
_entity.type
_entity.pdbx_description
1 polymer ?
#
loop_
_entity_poly.entity_id
_entity_poly.type
_entity_poly.pdbx_seq_one_letter_code
_entity_poly.pdbx_strand_id
1 'polypeptide(L)'
;MKDFNWSTCLNKGKSTPVILKKEESDFIVREGVSGRLLNIGDNSIERIKVLDQLPGITERLLSSMDLLKRRKAFVLCRITEIESKEDRREIHKIYCMHPFIHTKSLSTTDGSTDILVIFDTHHTMHTFSGALTKKGKTTHDAVEVLARLLKIPSHQINFAGNKDKKAITTQRISISGISYLDIQRVVKMIAQEDSKQDNIIDGKPEGNNLGNQNESTEPIEETEVQGAEQENISGKNSKLFTGANREVKETDLEDEGNIKILKATDIMAEIERVAREFEDIRAPEQTDSEYLEKAKNMKDGIILTDIERVQGGIQLGDLDKNRFYLRLEATHGLEGIEERITMLKTEGFPNYYGNQRFGYGMSNPLVGEAMIQRDFKKAADLILKNLECLENSQRVKSALEHINKQEYSQAAEILPGKFQTEKIILRSLERKIPPKIIFSRIRRENRMMYYHSYQSKIFNDTLEQRLIQGVRTQEYTTDETIGSITAKNDIQDLVKVSENPSIKDILIPLYPTEEIGEKKSERVPDLKGGFRKGIIIPGNLCYSIEGNILSLSFELPPGTYATMVVKELSCNEVIEVTW
;
A
#
# COMPACT_ATOMS: atom_id res chain seq x y z
N MET A 1 -7.12 12.30 -29.44
CA MET A 1 -7.13 12.47 -27.97
C MET A 1 -7.48 13.92 -27.64
N LYS A 2 -8.77 14.25 -27.64
CA LYS A 2 -9.31 15.39 -26.92
C LYS A 2 -10.26 14.80 -25.86
N ASP A 3 -10.61 15.61 -24.86
CA ASP A 3 -11.86 15.47 -24.09
C ASP A 3 -11.79 14.86 -22.69
N PHE A 4 -10.82 15.24 -21.86
CA PHE A 4 -11.10 15.66 -20.47
C PHE A 4 -10.15 16.79 -20.09
N ASN A 5 -10.61 18.03 -20.14
CA ASN A 5 -9.77 19.21 -19.91
C ASN A 5 -10.19 19.91 -18.61
N TRP A 6 -10.04 19.22 -17.48
CA TRP A 6 -10.18 19.86 -16.17
C TRP A 6 -8.91 20.64 -15.90
N SER A 7 -9.01 21.96 -16.04
CA SER A 7 -7.86 22.86 -16.00
C SER A 7 -8.12 24.11 -15.15
N THR A 8 -9.30 24.25 -14.54
CA THR A 8 -9.54 25.40 -13.68
C THR A 8 -8.65 25.31 -12.43
N CYS A 9 -7.76 26.28 -12.29
CA CYS A 9 -6.98 26.53 -11.07
C CYS A 9 -7.63 27.64 -10.24
N LEU A 10 -7.41 27.64 -8.93
CA LEU A 10 -7.77 28.78 -8.07
C LEU A 10 -6.82 29.95 -8.33
N ASN A 11 -5.56 29.64 -8.62
CA ASN A 11 -4.53 30.59 -9.00
C ASN A 11 -4.71 31.08 -10.44
N LYS A 12 -4.59 32.39 -10.65
CA LYS A 12 -4.65 33.04 -11.96
C LYS A 12 -3.30 33.66 -12.37
N GLY A 13 -2.24 33.33 -11.66
CA GLY A 13 -0.88 33.78 -11.94
C GLY A 13 -0.34 33.24 -13.27
N LYS A 14 0.81 33.80 -13.68
CA LYS A 14 1.52 33.36 -14.89
C LYS A 14 1.93 31.90 -14.77
N SER A 15 1.72 31.16 -15.84
CA SER A 15 2.09 29.75 -15.89
C SER A 15 3.59 29.54 -15.70
N THR A 16 3.95 28.48 -14.98
CA THR A 16 5.33 28.13 -14.64
C THR A 16 5.55 26.65 -14.96
N PRO A 17 6.12 26.32 -16.13
CA PRO A 17 6.27 24.93 -16.52
C PRO A 17 7.33 24.22 -15.68
N VAL A 18 6.90 23.15 -15.00
CA VAL A 18 7.73 22.35 -14.09
C VAL A 18 7.83 20.90 -14.55
N ILE A 19 9.00 20.31 -14.35
CA ILE A 19 9.25 18.89 -14.56
C ILE A 19 9.01 18.17 -13.23
N LEU A 20 8.15 17.15 -13.27
CA LEU A 20 7.80 16.31 -12.13
C LEU A 20 8.30 14.89 -12.35
N LYS A 21 8.84 14.28 -11.29
CA LYS A 21 9.41 12.92 -11.31
C LYS A 21 10.45 12.85 -12.43
N LYS A 22 11.63 13.46 -12.31
CA LYS A 22 12.73 13.21 -13.25
C LYS A 22 13.46 11.92 -12.87
N GLU A 23 13.49 11.66 -11.57
CA GLU A 23 13.92 10.41 -10.94
C GLU A 23 12.89 9.98 -9.87
N GLU A 24 12.91 8.72 -9.42
CA GLU A 24 12.04 8.28 -8.31
C GLU A 24 12.28 9.05 -7.00
N SER A 25 13.51 9.55 -6.79
CA SER A 25 13.93 10.32 -5.61
C SER A 25 13.31 11.73 -5.54
N ASP A 26 12.78 12.24 -6.66
CA ASP A 26 12.07 13.52 -6.72
C ASP A 26 10.64 13.42 -6.19
N PHE A 27 10.11 12.21 -5.98
CA PHE A 27 8.75 11.97 -5.53
C PHE A 27 8.72 10.94 -4.39
N ILE A 28 8.74 11.44 -3.17
CA ILE A 28 8.77 10.60 -1.97
C ILE A 28 7.46 10.73 -1.21
N VAL A 29 6.91 9.59 -0.78
CA VAL A 29 5.65 9.52 -0.03
C VAL A 29 5.85 8.77 1.27
N ARG A 30 5.41 9.35 2.38
CA ARG A 30 5.49 8.79 3.73
C ARG A 30 4.08 8.73 4.31
N GLU A 31 3.56 7.52 4.55
CA GLU A 31 2.22 7.34 5.10
C GLU A 31 2.14 7.80 6.56
N GLY A 32 1.01 8.41 6.90
CA GLY A 32 0.65 8.79 8.25
C GLY A 32 -0.48 7.91 8.80
N VAL A 33 -0.30 7.39 10.00
CA VAL A 33 -1.15 6.41 10.64
C VAL A 33 -1.26 6.72 12.13
N SER A 34 -2.49 6.73 12.66
CA SER A 34 -2.79 7.04 14.06
C SER A 34 -2.09 8.32 14.53
N GLY A 35 -2.09 9.34 13.67
CA GLY A 35 -1.47 10.65 13.90
C GLY A 35 0.04 10.74 13.67
N ARG A 36 0.75 9.64 13.35
CA ARG A 36 2.22 9.62 13.19
C ARG A 36 2.68 9.26 11.79
N LEU A 37 3.87 9.69 11.41
CA LEU A 37 4.50 9.33 10.13
C LEU A 37 5.40 8.10 10.31
N LEU A 38 5.37 7.17 9.34
CA LEU A 38 6.16 5.94 9.41
C LEU A 38 7.66 6.19 9.25
N ASN A 39 8.49 5.52 10.03
CA ASN A 39 9.95 5.66 9.99
C ASN A 39 10.60 4.65 9.03
N ILE A 40 11.83 4.97 8.59
CA ILE A 40 12.77 4.00 8.02
C ILE A 40 13.85 3.75 9.09
N GLY A 41 13.59 2.78 9.97
CA GLY A 41 14.44 2.46 11.11
C GLY A 41 13.78 1.48 12.06
N ASP A 42 14.58 0.71 12.80
CA ASP A 42 14.06 -0.29 13.74
C ASP A 42 14.04 0.25 15.17
N ASN A 43 12.83 0.59 15.64
CA ASN A 43 12.59 0.99 17.03
C ASN A 43 12.03 -0.18 17.87
N SER A 44 11.92 -1.40 17.30
CA SER A 44 11.29 -2.54 17.97
C SER A 44 12.13 -3.09 19.13
N ILE A 45 13.45 -2.90 19.10
CA ILE A 45 14.37 -3.41 20.14
C ILE A 45 14.08 -2.79 21.51
N GLU A 46 13.85 -1.48 21.58
CA GLU A 46 13.55 -0.79 22.85
C GLU A 46 12.20 -1.23 23.42
N ARG A 47 11.22 -1.46 22.56
CA ARG A 47 9.89 -1.96 22.95
C ARG A 47 9.95 -3.37 23.51
N ILE A 48 10.74 -4.25 22.91
CA ILE A 48 10.92 -5.63 23.41
C ILE A 48 11.58 -5.60 24.79
N LYS A 49 12.58 -4.75 25.01
CA LYS A 49 13.26 -4.62 26.31
C LYS A 49 12.33 -4.25 27.47
N VAL A 50 11.29 -3.45 27.21
CA VAL A 50 10.29 -3.15 28.26
C VAL A 50 9.38 -4.33 28.51
N LEU A 51 8.99 -5.06 27.48
CA LEU A 51 8.23 -6.29 27.65
C LEU A 51 9.03 -7.38 28.37
N ASP A 52 10.35 -7.41 28.25
CA ASP A 52 11.24 -8.31 29.00
C ASP A 52 11.14 -8.12 30.52
N GLN A 53 10.58 -7.00 30.99
CA GLN A 53 10.33 -6.73 32.42
C GLN A 53 9.05 -7.40 32.95
N LEU A 54 8.22 -8.01 32.09
CA LEU A 54 7.00 -8.67 32.56
C LEU A 54 7.33 -9.83 33.51
N PRO A 55 6.53 -10.02 34.56
CA PRO A 55 6.73 -11.08 35.53
C PRO A 55 6.89 -12.48 34.89
N GLY A 56 7.94 -13.20 35.27
CA GLY A 56 8.21 -14.55 34.73
C GLY A 56 8.97 -14.59 33.40
N ILE A 57 9.17 -13.46 32.70
CA ILE A 57 10.03 -13.39 31.51
C ILE A 57 11.51 -13.21 31.90
N THR A 58 11.78 -12.26 32.82
CA THR A 58 13.12 -11.69 33.06
C THR A 58 14.15 -12.68 33.62
N GLU A 59 13.74 -13.66 34.44
CA GLU A 59 14.67 -14.63 35.08
C GLU A 59 15.16 -15.74 34.14
N ARG A 60 14.39 -16.08 33.10
CA ARG A 60 14.65 -17.27 32.23
C ARG A 60 15.23 -16.90 30.86
N LEU A 61 14.89 -15.72 30.33
CA LEU A 61 15.39 -15.23 29.02
C LEU A 61 16.81 -14.64 29.10
N LEU A 62 17.12 -13.85 30.14
CA LEU A 62 18.45 -13.23 30.33
C LEU A 62 19.55 -14.24 30.66
N SER A 63 19.21 -15.32 31.37
CA SER A 63 20.12 -16.42 31.69
C SER A 63 20.46 -17.29 30.47
N SER A 64 19.80 -17.06 29.33
CA SER A 64 19.78 -18.02 28.25
C SER A 64 19.77 -17.37 26.86
N MET A 65 20.81 -16.60 26.52
CA MET A 65 21.09 -16.26 25.12
C MET A 65 21.19 -17.51 24.20
N ASP A 66 21.41 -18.70 24.78
CA ASP A 66 21.32 -19.98 24.09
C ASP A 66 19.90 -20.46 23.75
N LEU A 67 18.84 -19.92 24.38
CA LEU A 67 17.45 -20.31 24.07
C LEU A 67 16.98 -19.84 22.70
N LEU A 68 17.47 -18.68 22.21
CA LEU A 68 17.21 -18.24 20.84
C LEU A 68 17.78 -19.20 19.78
N LYS A 69 18.74 -20.06 20.16
CA LYS A 69 19.31 -21.10 19.28
C LYS A 69 18.55 -22.43 19.37
N ARG A 70 17.79 -22.68 20.46
CA ARG A 70 17.06 -23.93 20.69
C ARG A 70 15.67 -23.85 20.05
N ARG A 71 15.38 -24.76 19.11
CA ARG A 71 14.07 -24.86 18.41
C ARG A 71 12.96 -25.47 19.30
N LYS A 72 12.75 -24.98 20.53
CA LYS A 72 11.75 -25.56 21.44
C LYS A 72 10.91 -24.49 22.10
N ALA A 73 9.59 -24.73 22.11
CA ALA A 73 8.63 -23.97 22.89
C ALA A 73 8.68 -24.47 24.34
N PHE A 74 8.54 -23.57 25.32
CA PHE A 74 8.49 -23.93 26.74
C PHE A 74 7.66 -22.94 27.54
N VAL A 75 7.17 -23.39 28.71
CA VAL A 75 6.36 -22.58 29.61
C VAL A 75 7.26 -21.70 30.46
N LEU A 76 7.06 -20.38 30.42
CA LEU A 76 7.77 -19.40 31.25
C LEU A 76 7.21 -19.40 32.68
N CYS A 77 5.90 -19.25 32.80
CA CYS A 77 5.19 -19.24 34.08
C CYS A 77 3.72 -19.66 33.92
N ARG A 78 3.10 -20.01 35.04
CA ARG A 78 1.65 -20.24 35.18
C ARG A 78 1.08 -19.14 36.08
N ILE A 79 0.11 -18.39 35.57
CA ILE A 79 -0.59 -17.34 36.32
C ILE A 79 -1.90 -17.91 36.85
N THR A 80 -2.09 -17.85 38.16
CA THR A 80 -3.23 -18.40 38.91
C THR A 80 -4.00 -17.30 39.65
N GLU A 81 -5.10 -17.66 40.31
CA GLU A 81 -5.90 -16.73 41.14
C GLU A 81 -6.41 -15.50 40.35
N ILE A 82 -6.88 -15.74 39.12
CA ILE A 82 -7.42 -14.68 38.26
C ILE A 82 -8.86 -14.36 38.68
N GLU A 83 -9.05 -13.21 39.31
CA GLU A 83 -10.32 -12.82 39.93
C GLU A 83 -11.41 -12.47 38.92
N SER A 84 -11.04 -11.86 37.78
CA SER A 84 -12.00 -11.38 36.80
C SER A 84 -11.65 -11.76 35.36
N LYS A 85 -12.69 -11.76 34.50
CA LYS A 85 -12.53 -11.91 33.05
C LYS A 85 -11.74 -10.75 32.43
N GLU A 86 -11.74 -9.58 33.07
CA GLU A 86 -11.03 -8.39 32.59
C GLU A 86 -9.53 -8.51 32.85
N ASP A 87 -9.14 -8.92 34.06
CA ASP A 87 -7.73 -9.20 34.38
C ASP A 87 -7.16 -10.27 33.45
N ARG A 88 -7.94 -11.33 33.22
CA ARG A 88 -7.59 -12.38 32.25
C ARG A 88 -7.28 -11.78 30.87
N ARG A 89 -8.12 -10.87 30.38
CA ARG A 89 -7.94 -10.21 29.08
C ARG A 89 -6.72 -9.32 29.05
N GLU A 90 -6.47 -8.54 30.10
CA GLU A 90 -5.32 -7.65 30.17
C GLU A 90 -4.01 -8.44 30.22
N ILE A 91 -3.95 -9.52 31.01
CA ILE A 91 -2.82 -10.45 31.05
C ILE A 91 -2.58 -11.04 29.64
N HIS A 92 -3.60 -11.57 28.98
CA HIS A 92 -3.47 -12.08 27.60
C HIS A 92 -2.98 -11.00 26.64
N LYS A 93 -3.51 -9.78 26.75
CA LYS A 93 -3.20 -8.67 25.85
C LYS A 93 -1.74 -8.27 25.96
N ILE A 94 -1.25 -8.01 27.18
CA ILE A 94 0.09 -7.48 27.43
C ILE A 94 1.19 -8.52 27.18
N TYR A 95 1.06 -9.75 27.68
CA TYR A 95 2.09 -10.78 27.47
C TYR A 95 2.24 -11.13 26.00
N CYS A 96 1.11 -11.23 25.28
CA CYS A 96 1.17 -11.48 23.86
C CYS A 96 1.75 -10.31 23.06
N MET A 97 1.88 -9.08 23.60
CA MET A 97 2.61 -7.99 22.92
C MET A 97 4.06 -8.36 22.65
N HIS A 98 4.63 -9.26 23.45
CA HIS A 98 5.98 -9.74 23.25
C HIS A 98 6.05 -10.68 22.03
N PRO A 99 6.90 -10.42 21.02
CA PRO A 99 6.83 -11.10 19.72
C PRO A 99 7.02 -12.62 19.74
N PHE A 100 7.68 -13.14 20.78
CA PHE A 100 7.97 -14.56 20.98
C PHE A 100 7.10 -15.24 22.04
N ILE A 101 6.11 -14.54 22.59
CA ILE A 101 5.26 -15.07 23.66
C ILE A 101 3.81 -15.18 23.20
N HIS A 102 3.21 -16.31 23.48
CA HIS A 102 1.78 -16.50 23.41
C HIS A 102 1.26 -17.05 24.73
N THR A 103 -0.06 -16.98 24.92
CA THR A 103 -0.70 -17.38 26.18
C THR A 103 -1.86 -18.32 25.92
N LYS A 104 -2.08 -19.27 26.83
CA LYS A 104 -3.17 -20.25 26.74
C LYS A 104 -3.95 -20.28 28.06
N SER A 105 -5.27 -20.12 28.01
CA SER A 105 -6.11 -20.31 29.19
C SER A 105 -6.33 -21.79 29.46
N LEU A 106 -6.24 -22.21 30.72
CA LEU A 106 -6.54 -23.56 31.18
C LEU A 106 -7.68 -23.52 32.20
N SER A 107 -8.71 -24.33 32.00
CA SER A 107 -9.75 -24.55 33.01
C SER A 107 -9.27 -25.61 34.00
N THR A 108 -9.25 -25.28 35.28
CA THR A 108 -8.85 -26.17 36.36
C THR A 108 -10.04 -27.00 36.85
N THR A 109 -9.75 -28.05 37.62
CA THR A 109 -10.76 -28.96 38.17
C THR A 109 -11.71 -28.30 39.17
N ASP A 110 -11.30 -27.19 39.80
CA ASP A 110 -12.12 -26.40 40.72
C ASP A 110 -12.97 -25.32 40.02
N GLY A 111 -12.91 -25.25 38.68
CA GLY A 111 -13.65 -24.28 37.87
C GLY A 111 -12.97 -22.91 37.73
N SER A 112 -11.81 -22.70 38.35
CA SER A 112 -10.99 -21.51 38.11
C SER A 112 -10.29 -21.57 36.73
N THR A 113 -9.66 -20.46 36.33
CA THR A 113 -8.95 -20.37 35.05
C THR A 113 -7.55 -19.85 35.29
N ASP A 114 -6.57 -20.59 34.80
CA ASP A 114 -5.17 -20.20 34.80
C ASP A 114 -4.71 -19.77 33.41
N ILE A 115 -3.61 -19.02 33.34
CA ILE A 115 -2.95 -18.68 32.09
C ILE A 115 -1.55 -19.30 32.07
N LEU A 116 -1.25 -20.07 31.03
CA LEU A 116 0.13 -20.43 30.70
C LEU A 116 0.75 -19.34 29.82
N VAL A 117 1.92 -18.84 30.22
CA VAL A 117 2.75 -17.96 29.40
C VAL A 117 3.82 -18.81 28.73
N ILE A 118 3.81 -18.84 27.39
CA ILE A 118 4.63 -19.77 26.60
C ILE A 118 5.56 -18.96 25.71
N PHE A 119 6.85 -19.25 25.79
CA PHE A 119 7.85 -18.74 24.86
C PHE A 119 8.00 -19.71 23.69
N ASP A 120 7.87 -19.21 22.46
CA ASP A 120 8.10 -19.99 21.24
C ASP A 120 8.59 -19.06 20.12
N THR A 121 9.82 -19.28 19.66
CA THR A 121 10.42 -18.47 18.59
C THR A 121 9.80 -18.70 17.21
N HIS A 122 9.01 -19.77 17.05
CA HIS A 122 8.46 -20.22 15.78
C HIS A 122 6.93 -20.18 15.71
N HIS A 123 6.25 -19.72 16.76
CA HIS A 123 4.79 -19.63 16.74
C HIS A 123 4.32 -18.63 15.66
N THR A 124 3.14 -18.87 15.09
CA THR A 124 2.56 -18.04 14.01
C THR A 124 1.23 -17.38 14.40
N MET A 125 0.91 -17.37 15.70
CA MET A 125 -0.38 -16.91 16.23
C MET A 125 -0.60 -15.40 16.16
N HIS A 126 0.47 -14.62 16.03
CA HIS A 126 0.38 -13.16 16.04
C HIS A 126 0.26 -12.59 14.63
N THR A 127 -0.32 -11.39 14.59
CA THR A 127 -0.21 -10.50 13.43
C THR A 127 0.80 -9.43 13.74
N PHE A 128 1.67 -9.14 12.79
CA PHE A 128 2.69 -8.10 12.90
C PHE A 128 2.37 -6.95 11.96
N SER A 129 2.61 -5.73 12.39
CA SER A 129 2.65 -4.53 11.56
C SER A 129 4.10 -4.18 11.26
N GLY A 130 4.33 -3.51 10.14
CA GLY A 130 5.65 -2.98 9.77
C GLY A 130 5.55 -1.84 8.77
N ALA A 131 6.61 -1.05 8.69
CA ALA A 131 6.80 -0.03 7.66
C ALA A 131 7.49 -0.67 6.44
N LEU A 132 6.77 -0.75 5.32
CA LEU A 132 7.30 -1.19 4.04
C LEU A 132 7.66 0.03 3.19
N THR A 133 8.95 0.24 2.97
CA THR A 133 9.46 1.22 2.00
C THR A 133 9.78 0.50 0.70
N LYS A 134 9.38 1.07 -0.44
CA LYS A 134 9.65 0.51 -1.78
C LYS A 134 10.15 1.58 -2.75
N LYS A 135 11.00 1.16 -3.69
CA LYS A 135 11.50 1.95 -4.83
C LYS A 135 11.39 1.13 -6.12
N GLY A 136 10.91 1.77 -7.20
CA GLY A 136 10.76 1.15 -8.52
C GLY A 136 9.67 0.06 -8.63
N LYS A 137 8.83 -0.12 -7.61
CA LYS A 137 7.85 -1.22 -7.50
C LYS A 137 6.44 -0.70 -7.23
N THR A 138 5.42 -1.35 -7.80
CA THR A 138 4.04 -1.15 -7.33
C THR A 138 3.90 -1.74 -5.92
N THR A 139 2.85 -1.35 -5.18
CA THR A 139 2.55 -1.97 -3.87
C THR A 139 2.37 -3.49 -4.00
N HIS A 140 1.67 -3.95 -5.03
CA HIS A 140 1.50 -5.39 -5.29
C HIS A 140 2.82 -6.10 -5.60
N ASP A 141 3.70 -5.51 -6.42
CA ASP A 141 5.01 -6.10 -6.71
C ASP A 141 5.86 -6.22 -5.43
N ALA A 142 5.84 -5.19 -4.58
CA ALA A 142 6.56 -5.19 -3.31
C ALA A 142 6.03 -6.27 -2.36
N VAL A 143 4.70 -6.43 -2.27
CA VAL A 143 4.06 -7.48 -1.49
C VAL A 143 4.41 -8.88 -2.02
N GLU A 144 4.42 -9.09 -3.34
CA GLU A 144 4.79 -10.39 -3.93
C GLU A 144 6.28 -10.72 -3.75
N VAL A 145 7.16 -9.71 -3.75
CA VAL A 145 8.57 -9.90 -3.38
C VAL A 145 8.66 -10.32 -1.92
N LEU A 146 8.01 -9.59 -1.02
CA LEU A 146 8.06 -9.86 0.42
C LEU A 146 7.45 -11.23 0.77
N ALA A 147 6.32 -11.58 0.16
CA ALA A 147 5.65 -12.86 0.34
C ALA A 147 6.55 -14.04 -0.05
N ARG A 148 7.29 -13.93 -1.17
CA ARG A 148 8.26 -14.94 -1.60
C ARG A 148 9.44 -15.07 -0.64
N LEU A 149 9.97 -13.95 -0.13
CA LEU A 149 11.07 -13.95 0.85
C LEU A 149 10.64 -14.61 2.17
N LEU A 150 9.44 -14.28 2.65
CA LEU A 150 8.84 -14.84 3.86
C LEU A 150 8.28 -16.26 3.68
N LYS A 151 8.14 -16.72 2.42
CA LYS A 151 7.53 -18.01 2.04
C LYS A 151 6.08 -18.15 2.53
N ILE A 152 5.31 -17.08 2.40
CA ILE A 152 3.88 -17.04 2.74
C ILE A 152 3.03 -16.65 1.52
N PRO A 153 1.75 -17.02 1.48
CA PRO A 153 0.83 -16.49 0.47
C PRO A 153 0.69 -14.97 0.58
N SER A 154 0.62 -14.26 -0.56
CA SER A 154 0.55 -12.80 -0.59
C SER A 154 -0.70 -12.22 0.09
N HIS A 155 -1.80 -12.98 0.19
CA HIS A 155 -3.01 -12.56 0.91
C HIS A 155 -2.83 -12.48 2.44
N GLN A 156 -1.73 -13.01 2.98
CA GLN A 156 -1.39 -12.84 4.40
C GLN A 156 -0.70 -11.51 4.69
N ILE A 157 -0.42 -10.72 3.64
CA ILE A 157 0.14 -9.36 3.74
C ILE A 157 -0.92 -8.35 3.31
N ASN A 158 -1.41 -7.54 4.25
CA ASN A 158 -2.44 -6.53 4.00
C ASN A 158 -1.90 -5.11 4.13
N PHE A 159 -2.54 -4.15 3.45
CA PHE A 159 -2.16 -2.73 3.45
C PHE A 159 -3.38 -1.82 3.20
N ALA A 160 -3.28 -0.55 3.61
CA ALA A 160 -4.41 0.38 3.59
C ALA A 160 -4.71 1.02 2.23
N GLY A 161 -3.72 1.04 1.32
CA GLY A 161 -3.89 1.56 -0.03
C GLY A 161 -2.68 1.33 -0.93
N ASN A 162 -2.91 1.43 -2.23
CA ASN A 162 -1.84 1.38 -3.23
C ASN A 162 -1.05 2.69 -3.26
N LYS A 163 0.25 2.58 -3.50
CA LYS A 163 1.16 3.72 -3.70
C LYS A 163 1.80 3.69 -5.08
N ASP A 164 2.19 4.87 -5.56
CA ASP A 164 2.81 5.05 -6.87
C ASP A 164 4.04 4.16 -7.08
N LYS A 165 4.19 3.59 -8.28
CA LYS A 165 5.39 2.82 -8.65
C LYS A 165 6.63 3.72 -8.81
N LYS A 166 6.43 4.88 -9.44
CA LYS A 166 7.46 5.86 -9.79
C LYS A 166 7.64 6.87 -8.66
N ALA A 167 8.02 6.34 -7.51
CA ALA A 167 8.16 7.07 -6.27
C ALA A 167 8.90 6.18 -5.26
N ILE A 168 9.51 6.81 -4.27
CA ILE A 168 9.95 6.12 -3.05
C ILE A 168 8.82 6.25 -2.03
N THR A 169 8.23 5.13 -1.63
CA THR A 169 7.01 5.17 -0.82
C THR A 169 7.14 4.30 0.42
N THR A 170 6.83 4.84 1.59
CA THR A 170 6.75 4.11 2.86
C THR A 170 5.30 4.00 3.27
N GLN A 171 4.81 2.77 3.47
CA GLN A 171 3.43 2.47 3.84
C GLN A 171 3.37 1.41 4.93
N ARG A 172 2.29 1.41 5.72
CA ARG A 172 2.09 0.41 6.76
C ARG A 172 1.56 -0.86 6.12
N ILE A 173 2.12 -2.00 6.51
CA ILE A 173 1.64 -3.33 6.14
C ILE A 173 1.37 -4.15 7.39
N SER A 174 0.52 -5.16 7.27
CA SER A 174 0.35 -6.19 8.28
C SER A 174 0.64 -7.56 7.69
N ILE A 175 1.26 -8.43 8.46
CA ILE A 175 1.72 -9.75 8.08
C ILE A 175 1.21 -10.75 9.12
N SER A 176 0.55 -11.80 8.68
CA SER A 176 -0.04 -12.83 9.56
C SER A 176 0.48 -14.22 9.20
N GLY A 177 0.34 -15.18 10.11
CA GLY A 177 0.70 -16.58 9.84
C GLY A 177 2.21 -16.84 9.72
N ILE A 178 3.03 -15.97 10.31
CA ILE A 178 4.50 -16.02 10.24
C ILE A 178 5.08 -15.82 11.66
N SER A 179 6.26 -16.39 11.92
CA SER A 179 6.96 -16.16 13.18
C SER A 179 7.76 -14.84 13.14
N TYR A 180 7.90 -14.18 14.29
CA TYR A 180 8.73 -12.96 14.37
C TYR A 180 10.20 -13.25 14.00
N LEU A 181 10.71 -14.44 14.32
CA LEU A 181 12.06 -14.86 13.95
C LEU A 181 12.26 -14.89 12.43
N ASP A 182 11.27 -15.41 11.68
CA ASP A 182 11.35 -15.46 10.21
C ASP A 182 11.24 -14.06 9.58
N ILE A 183 10.41 -13.16 10.15
CA ILE A 183 10.40 -11.75 9.73
C ILE A 183 11.78 -11.13 9.95
N GLN A 184 12.37 -11.28 11.14
CA GLN A 184 13.68 -10.72 11.48
C GLN A 184 14.81 -11.25 10.58
N ARG A 185 14.75 -12.53 10.16
CA ARG A 185 15.67 -13.08 9.17
C ARG A 185 15.56 -12.34 7.83
N VAL A 186 14.34 -12.16 7.33
CA VAL A 186 14.11 -11.46 6.06
C VAL A 186 14.51 -9.99 6.14
N VAL A 187 14.20 -9.29 7.24
CA VAL A 187 14.63 -7.90 7.46
C VAL A 187 16.17 -7.78 7.38
N LYS A 188 16.90 -8.68 8.04
CA LYS A 188 18.37 -8.72 7.97
C LYS A 188 18.89 -9.04 6.57
N MET A 189 18.26 -9.98 5.85
CA MET A 189 18.62 -10.31 4.48
C MET A 189 18.45 -9.11 3.55
N ILE A 190 17.32 -8.42 3.62
CA ILE A 190 17.03 -7.22 2.84
C ILE A 190 18.08 -6.14 3.09
N ALA A 191 18.40 -5.87 4.37
CA ALA A 191 19.42 -4.89 4.73
C ALA A 191 20.82 -5.23 4.19
N GLN A 192 21.20 -6.52 4.21
CA GLN A 192 22.48 -6.97 3.68
C GLN A 192 22.57 -6.89 2.15
N GLU A 193 21.47 -7.15 1.43
CA GLU A 193 21.43 -6.99 -0.03
C GLU A 193 21.59 -5.54 -0.45
N ASP A 194 20.96 -4.61 0.28
CA ASP A 194 21.08 -3.16 0.07
C ASP A 194 22.54 -2.71 0.24
N SER A 195 23.24 -3.18 1.29
CA SER A 195 24.66 -2.87 1.53
C SER A 195 25.63 -3.53 0.53
N LYS A 196 25.30 -4.70 -0.03
CA LYS A 196 26.17 -5.38 -1.01
C LYS A 196 26.19 -4.68 -2.37
N GLN A 197 25.10 -3.99 -2.73
CA GLN A 197 25.05 -3.20 -3.97
C GLN A 197 25.99 -1.98 -3.93
N ASP A 198 26.39 -1.50 -2.74
CA ASP A 198 27.40 -0.44 -2.62
C ASP A 198 28.81 -0.95 -2.95
N ASN A 199 29.16 -2.18 -2.56
CA ASN A 199 30.48 -2.76 -2.80
C ASN A 199 30.77 -3.13 -4.27
N ILE A 200 29.75 -3.13 -5.13
CA ILE A 200 29.92 -3.43 -6.57
C ILE A 200 30.23 -2.15 -7.37
N ILE A 201 29.92 -0.97 -6.83
CA ILE A 201 30.12 0.32 -7.53
C ILE A 201 31.56 0.83 -7.38
N ASP A 202 32.28 0.41 -6.33
CA ASP A 202 33.69 0.76 -6.10
C ASP A 202 34.72 -0.20 -6.74
N GLY A 203 34.26 -1.13 -7.58
CA GLY A 203 35.13 -2.09 -8.28
C GLY A 203 35.06 -1.97 -9.80
N LYS A 204 35.63 -0.90 -10.38
CA LYS A 204 36.07 -0.95 -11.77
C LYS A 204 37.35 -1.81 -11.86
N PRO A 205 37.41 -2.87 -12.67
CA PRO A 205 38.63 -3.20 -13.39
C PRO A 205 38.59 -2.42 -14.72
N GLU A 206 39.58 -1.57 -14.91
CA GLU A 206 39.91 -1.02 -16.21
C GLU A 206 40.31 -2.15 -17.18
N GLY A 207 39.85 -2.02 -18.44
CA GLY A 207 40.58 -2.44 -19.63
C GLY A 207 40.77 -3.94 -19.89
N ASN A 208 40.01 -4.47 -20.85
CA ASN A 208 40.64 -4.93 -22.08
C ASN A 208 39.65 -4.96 -23.26
N ASN A 209 40.08 -4.30 -24.34
CA ASN A 209 39.52 -4.35 -25.68
C ASN A 209 39.65 -5.76 -26.28
N LEU A 210 38.70 -6.08 -27.16
CA LEU A 210 38.71 -7.00 -28.34
C LEU A 210 37.26 -7.55 -28.41
N GLY A 211 36.41 -7.22 -29.38
CA GLY A 211 36.61 -7.19 -30.82
C GLY A 211 35.61 -8.18 -31.43
N ASN A 212 34.71 -7.71 -32.31
CA ASN A 212 33.78 -8.52 -33.10
C ASN A 212 34.47 -9.75 -33.72
N GLN A 213 33.78 -10.90 -33.82
CA GLN A 213 33.53 -11.62 -35.08
C GLN A 213 32.62 -12.86 -34.94
N ASN A 214 32.08 -13.24 -36.09
CA ASN A 214 31.00 -14.18 -36.42
C ASN A 214 31.36 -15.68 -36.30
N GLU A 215 30.33 -16.51 -36.55
CA GLU A 215 30.37 -17.87 -37.13
C GLU A 215 30.91 -19.00 -36.21
N SER A 216 30.55 -20.27 -36.31
CA SER A 216 29.53 -21.06 -36.99
C SER A 216 29.63 -22.50 -36.41
N THR A 217 28.74 -23.37 -36.85
CA THR A 217 28.46 -24.79 -36.53
C THR A 217 29.62 -25.82 -36.53
N GLU A 218 29.58 -26.73 -35.53
CA GLU A 218 29.80 -28.21 -35.53
C GLU A 218 31.15 -28.85 -36.01
N PRO A 219 31.48 -30.16 -35.73
CA PRO A 219 31.28 -31.05 -34.55
C PRO A 219 32.49 -32.02 -34.21
N ILE A 220 32.38 -32.83 -33.12
CA ILE A 220 33.06 -34.12 -32.74
C ILE A 220 34.58 -34.04 -32.37
N GLU A 221 35.10 -34.55 -31.23
CA GLU A 221 35.39 -35.97 -30.92
C GLU A 221 35.52 -36.31 -29.43
N GLU A 222 35.14 -37.55 -29.14
CA GLU A 222 35.15 -38.27 -27.86
C GLU A 222 36.58 -38.52 -27.33
N THR A 223 36.78 -38.33 -26.03
CA THR A 223 37.78 -39.11 -25.27
C THR A 223 37.24 -39.42 -23.87
N GLU A 224 36.95 -40.70 -23.64
CA GLU A 224 36.65 -41.27 -22.33
C GLU A 224 37.90 -41.26 -21.43
N VAL A 225 37.81 -40.70 -20.21
CA VAL A 225 38.48 -41.28 -19.01
C VAL A 225 37.65 -40.96 -17.75
N GLN A 226 36.89 -41.97 -17.33
CA GLN A 226 36.66 -42.47 -15.96
C GLN A 226 36.70 -41.50 -14.76
N GLY A 227 35.55 -41.41 -14.06
CA GLY A 227 35.49 -41.67 -12.62
C GLY A 227 35.39 -40.46 -11.67
N ALA A 228 34.18 -39.93 -11.47
CA ALA A 228 33.70 -39.46 -10.15
C ALA A 228 32.19 -39.22 -10.20
N GLU A 229 31.50 -39.73 -9.19
CA GLU A 229 30.05 -39.89 -9.10
C GLU A 229 29.26 -38.58 -9.20
N GLN A 230 28.28 -38.53 -10.11
CA GLN A 230 27.17 -37.60 -10.09
C GLN A 230 26.11 -38.09 -9.09
N GLU A 231 26.00 -37.45 -7.93
CA GLU A 231 24.74 -37.50 -7.17
C GLU A 231 23.76 -36.44 -7.71
N ASN A 232 22.79 -36.96 -8.46
CA ASN A 232 21.49 -36.35 -8.70
C ASN A 232 20.83 -35.92 -7.38
N ILE A 233 20.72 -34.62 -7.13
CA ILE A 233 19.73 -34.09 -6.16
C ILE A 233 18.47 -33.68 -6.94
N SER A 234 17.85 -34.67 -7.58
CA SER A 234 16.43 -34.64 -7.89
C SER A 234 15.74 -35.60 -6.93
N GLY A 235 14.77 -35.11 -6.16
CA GLY A 235 13.96 -35.93 -5.26
C GLY A 235 14.46 -36.00 -3.81
N LYS A 236 14.06 -35.01 -2.99
CA LYS A 236 13.66 -35.10 -1.57
C LYS A 236 13.78 -33.73 -0.92
N ASN A 237 12.79 -32.85 -1.13
CA ASN A 237 12.43 -31.79 -0.18
C ASN A 237 10.99 -31.30 -0.40
N SER A 238 10.11 -32.18 -0.89
CA SER A 238 8.68 -31.95 -0.98
C SER A 238 8.00 -32.45 0.31
N LYS A 239 8.29 -31.79 1.44
CA LYS A 239 7.54 -31.95 2.72
C LYS A 239 8.00 -30.94 3.77
N LEU A 240 8.03 -29.65 3.46
CA LEU A 240 8.21 -28.62 4.48
C LEU A 240 7.42 -27.36 4.11
N PHE A 241 6.75 -26.79 5.13
CA PHE A 241 5.94 -25.58 5.10
C PHE A 241 4.51 -25.73 4.55
N THR A 242 3.70 -26.54 5.23
CA THR A 242 2.27 -26.27 5.34
C THR A 242 2.07 -25.33 6.52
N GLY A 243 1.57 -24.11 6.28
CA GLY A 243 1.13 -23.16 7.29
C GLY A 243 -0.11 -23.63 8.05
N ALA A 244 0.02 -24.74 8.77
CA ALA A 244 -0.93 -25.10 9.81
C ALA A 244 -0.52 -24.35 11.08
N ASN A 245 -1.49 -23.71 11.74
CA ASN A 245 -1.35 -23.31 13.15
C ASN A 245 -0.73 -24.49 13.89
N ARG A 246 0.54 -24.36 14.29
CA ARG A 246 1.18 -25.38 15.11
C ARG A 246 0.62 -25.19 16.52
N GLU A 247 -0.56 -25.74 16.77
CA GLU A 247 -1.04 -25.92 18.14
C GLU A 247 -0.04 -26.85 18.83
N VAL A 248 0.81 -26.26 19.68
CA VAL A 248 1.68 -27.01 20.56
C VAL A 248 0.78 -27.82 21.48
N LYS A 249 0.83 -29.16 21.37
CA LYS A 249 0.10 -30.03 22.30
C LYS A 249 0.79 -29.96 23.65
N GLU A 250 0.03 -30.12 24.73
CA GLU A 250 0.55 -30.07 26.11
C GLU A 250 1.69 -31.09 26.34
N THR A 251 1.70 -32.17 25.57
CA THR A 251 2.75 -33.21 25.53
C THR A 251 4.06 -32.79 24.84
N ASP A 252 4.07 -31.68 24.11
CA ASP A 252 5.23 -31.17 23.36
C ASP A 252 6.01 -30.09 24.13
N LEU A 253 5.50 -29.66 25.29
CA LEU A 253 6.16 -28.72 26.19
C LEU A 253 7.09 -29.53 27.10
N GLU A 254 8.40 -29.30 27.00
CA GLU A 254 9.34 -29.87 27.96
C GLU A 254 9.12 -29.21 29.33
N ASP A 255 8.56 -29.97 30.27
CA ASP A 255 8.57 -29.66 31.70
C ASP A 255 10.02 -29.82 32.22
N GLU A 256 10.89 -28.88 31.87
CA GLU A 256 12.09 -28.66 32.66
C GLU A 256 11.64 -28.07 34.00
N GLY A 257 11.65 -28.93 35.03
CA GLY A 257 11.05 -28.77 36.35
C GLY A 257 11.05 -27.37 36.99
N ASN A 258 10.05 -27.16 37.84
CA ASN A 258 9.66 -25.90 38.50
C ASN A 258 9.19 -24.79 37.55
N ILE A 259 8.00 -24.98 36.93
CA ILE A 259 7.24 -23.86 36.37
C ILE A 259 6.98 -22.85 37.48
N LYS A 260 7.40 -21.60 37.28
CA LYS A 260 7.12 -20.50 38.22
C LYS A 260 5.61 -20.24 38.26
N ILE A 261 5.01 -20.36 39.44
CA ILE A 261 3.60 -20.00 39.67
C ILE A 261 3.55 -18.56 40.16
N LEU A 262 2.71 -17.74 39.51
CA LEU A 262 2.49 -16.34 39.84
C LEU A 262 1.01 -16.13 40.13
N LYS A 263 0.67 -15.46 41.22
CA LYS A 263 -0.72 -15.06 41.49
C LYS A 263 -1.02 -13.76 40.74
N ALA A 264 -2.17 -13.68 40.07
CA ALA A 264 -2.58 -12.48 39.35
C ALA A 264 -2.57 -11.25 40.29
N THR A 265 -3.11 -11.40 41.50
CA THR A 265 -3.15 -10.36 42.54
C THR A 265 -1.80 -9.71 42.82
N ASP A 266 -0.72 -10.47 42.70
CA ASP A 266 0.63 -10.03 43.06
C ASP A 266 1.35 -9.34 41.89
N ILE A 267 0.88 -9.55 40.65
CA ILE A 267 1.57 -9.12 39.43
C ILE A 267 0.81 -8.06 38.63
N MET A 268 -0.49 -7.86 38.87
CA MET A 268 -1.31 -6.93 38.08
C MET A 268 -0.78 -5.49 38.10
N ALA A 269 -0.34 -4.99 39.26
CA ALA A 269 0.23 -3.64 39.35
C ALA A 269 1.49 -3.46 38.49
N GLU A 270 2.32 -4.51 38.41
CA GLU A 270 3.53 -4.51 37.60
C GLU A 270 3.21 -4.65 36.11
N ILE A 271 2.23 -5.48 35.75
CA ILE A 271 1.69 -5.58 34.39
C ILE A 271 1.21 -4.21 33.90
N GLU A 272 0.42 -3.50 34.71
CA GLU A 272 -0.07 -2.17 34.35
C GLU A 272 1.06 -1.15 34.23
N ARG A 273 2.09 -1.25 35.08
CA ARG A 273 3.29 -0.40 35.00
C ARG A 273 4.00 -0.61 33.66
N VAL A 274 4.27 -1.88 33.30
CA VAL A 274 4.92 -2.24 32.04
C VAL A 274 4.04 -1.86 30.84
N ALA A 275 2.72 -2.00 30.93
CA ALA A 275 1.80 -1.58 29.88
C ALA A 275 1.86 -0.08 29.62
N ARG A 276 1.86 0.75 30.67
CA ARG A 276 2.03 2.21 30.56
C ARG A 276 3.39 2.57 29.96
N GLU A 277 4.47 1.96 30.46
CA GLU A 277 5.82 2.19 29.94
C GLU A 277 5.93 1.79 28.45
N PHE A 278 5.32 0.67 28.06
CA PHE A 278 5.27 0.22 26.68
C PHE A 278 4.49 1.18 25.76
N GLU A 279 3.38 1.74 26.25
CA GLU A 279 2.61 2.77 25.55
C GLU A 279 3.39 4.10 25.45
N ASP A 280 4.18 4.43 26.46
CA ASP A 280 5.05 5.60 26.53
C ASP A 280 6.31 5.47 25.66
N ILE A 281 6.76 4.25 25.34
CA ILE A 281 7.75 4.01 24.27
C ILE A 281 7.08 4.28 22.92
N ARG A 282 7.10 5.57 22.62
CA ARG A 282 6.86 6.11 21.30
C ARG A 282 8.18 5.97 20.57
N ALA A 283 8.19 5.16 19.51
CA ALA A 283 9.23 5.22 18.48
C ALA A 283 9.63 6.69 18.28
N PRO A 284 10.90 7.09 18.48
CA PRO A 284 11.31 8.46 18.27
C PRO A 284 10.90 8.88 16.86
N GLU A 285 10.26 10.05 16.74
CA GLU A 285 9.85 10.56 15.44
C GLU A 285 11.11 10.84 14.64
N GLN A 286 11.30 10.09 13.54
CA GLN A 286 12.37 10.39 12.61
C GLN A 286 12.04 11.72 11.94
N THR A 287 12.96 12.68 12.03
CA THR A 287 12.80 13.99 11.39
C THR A 287 12.67 13.82 9.88
N ASP A 288 12.06 14.81 9.21
CA ASP A 288 11.95 14.80 7.74
C ASP A 288 13.32 14.66 7.07
N SER A 289 14.34 15.35 7.57
CA SER A 289 15.70 15.30 7.02
C SER A 289 16.33 13.90 7.13
N GLU A 290 16.27 13.29 8.32
CA GLU A 290 16.79 11.93 8.53
C GLU A 290 16.05 10.89 7.70
N TYR A 291 14.72 11.05 7.54
CA TYR A 291 13.91 10.17 6.71
C TYR A 291 14.31 10.30 5.24
N LEU A 292 14.43 11.53 4.74
CA LEU A 292 14.76 11.82 3.36
C LEU A 292 16.15 11.33 2.97
N GLU A 293 17.12 11.46 3.87
CA GLU A 293 18.47 10.92 3.66
C GLU A 293 18.43 9.41 3.39
N LYS A 294 17.77 8.64 4.27
CA LYS A 294 17.61 7.19 4.09
C LYS A 294 16.81 6.83 2.85
N ALA A 295 15.69 7.52 2.61
CA ALA A 295 14.83 7.26 1.48
C ALA A 295 15.56 7.50 0.15
N LYS A 296 16.31 8.60 0.01
CA LYS A 296 17.05 8.92 -1.21
C LYS A 296 18.19 7.95 -1.48
N ASN A 297 18.86 7.47 -0.44
CA ASN A 297 19.97 6.52 -0.54
C ASN A 297 19.53 5.07 -0.79
N MET A 298 18.24 4.76 -0.63
CA MET A 298 17.67 3.44 -0.88
C MET A 298 17.91 2.97 -2.33
N LYS A 299 18.30 1.70 -2.49
CA LYS A 299 18.41 1.05 -3.80
C LYS A 299 17.07 0.51 -4.30
N ASP A 300 17.04 0.04 -5.55
CA ASP A 300 15.83 -0.50 -6.15
C ASP A 300 15.39 -1.78 -5.45
N GLY A 301 14.20 -1.77 -4.82
CA GLY A 301 13.84 -2.86 -3.95
C GLY A 301 12.78 -2.52 -2.92
N ILE A 302 12.88 -3.19 -1.79
CA ILE A 302 12.03 -3.00 -0.62
C ILE A 302 12.91 -2.91 0.63
N ILE A 303 12.44 -2.18 1.64
CA ILE A 303 12.97 -2.17 3.00
C ILE A 303 11.78 -2.43 3.93
N LEU A 304 11.98 -3.26 4.95
CA LEU A 304 10.97 -3.55 5.97
C LEU A 304 11.53 -3.21 7.35
N THR A 305 10.89 -2.28 8.05
CA THR A 305 11.33 -1.79 9.36
C THR A 305 10.16 -1.68 10.33
N ASP A 306 10.46 -1.30 11.58
CA ASP A 306 9.46 -1.00 12.63
C ASP A 306 8.45 -2.14 12.84
N ILE A 307 8.96 -3.37 12.98
CA ILE A 307 8.12 -4.55 13.13
C ILE A 307 7.60 -4.63 14.55
N GLU A 308 6.29 -4.54 14.70
CA GLU A 308 5.59 -4.62 15.97
C GLU A 308 4.43 -5.61 15.90
N ARG A 309 4.03 -6.18 17.02
CA ARG A 309 2.79 -6.97 17.09
C ARG A 309 1.58 -6.04 17.12
N VAL A 310 0.55 -6.39 16.37
CA VAL A 310 -0.78 -5.75 16.39
C VAL A 310 -1.88 -6.77 16.66
N GLN A 311 -3.01 -6.32 17.21
CA GLN A 311 -4.14 -7.19 17.51
C GLN A 311 -4.92 -7.62 16.26
N GLY A 312 -4.86 -6.84 15.18
CA GLY A 312 -5.58 -7.10 13.94
C GLY A 312 -4.80 -6.64 12.71
N GLY A 313 -5.16 -7.21 11.56
CA GLY A 313 -4.59 -6.81 10.27
C GLY A 313 -5.11 -5.44 9.82
N ILE A 314 -4.33 -4.79 8.97
CA ILE A 314 -4.67 -3.53 8.32
C ILE A 314 -5.77 -3.75 7.29
N GLN A 315 -6.75 -2.87 7.27
CA GLN A 315 -7.82 -2.82 6.29
C GLN A 315 -7.64 -1.63 5.33
N LEU A 316 -8.31 -1.73 4.18
CA LEU A 316 -8.36 -0.64 3.21
C LEU A 316 -9.02 0.59 3.84
N GLY A 317 -8.32 1.72 3.82
CA GLY A 317 -8.79 2.98 4.42
C GLY A 317 -8.24 3.29 5.81
N ASP A 318 -7.45 2.41 6.43
CA ASP A 318 -6.88 2.60 7.79
C ASP A 318 -5.76 3.66 7.87
N LEU A 319 -5.53 4.44 6.80
CA LEU A 319 -4.49 5.49 6.78
C LEU A 319 -5.13 6.86 7.00
N ASP A 320 -4.44 7.72 7.76
CA ASP A 320 -4.97 9.04 8.11
C ASP A 320 -4.60 10.08 7.06
N LYS A 321 -3.38 10.00 6.55
CA LYS A 321 -2.78 10.99 5.63
C LYS A 321 -1.57 10.43 4.89
N ASN A 322 -1.09 11.18 3.91
CA ASN A 322 0.22 10.96 3.28
C ASN A 322 1.01 12.27 3.33
N ARG A 323 2.25 12.20 3.77
CA ARG A 323 3.23 13.29 3.64
C ARG A 323 4.02 13.08 2.35
N PHE A 324 4.07 14.12 1.53
CA PHE A 324 4.73 14.15 0.24
C PHE A 324 5.97 15.02 0.34
N TYR A 325 7.04 14.58 -0.29
CA TYR A 325 8.24 15.38 -0.52
C TYR A 325 8.51 15.37 -2.02
N LEU A 326 8.36 16.54 -2.62
CA LEU A 326 8.48 16.70 -4.06
C LEU A 326 9.68 17.59 -4.38
N ARG A 327 10.44 17.21 -5.39
CA ARG A 327 11.44 18.07 -6.02
C ARG A 327 11.00 18.35 -7.45
N LEU A 328 10.83 19.63 -7.76
CA LEU A 328 10.35 20.11 -9.05
C LEU A 328 11.43 20.94 -9.72
N GLU A 329 11.66 20.73 -11.02
CA GLU A 329 12.61 21.51 -11.81
C GLU A 329 11.83 22.45 -12.75
N ALA A 330 11.95 23.76 -12.55
CA ALA A 330 11.33 24.75 -13.41
C ALA A 330 12.15 24.98 -14.69
N THR A 331 11.45 25.05 -15.82
CA THR A 331 12.09 25.21 -17.14
C THR A 331 12.47 26.66 -17.47
N HIS A 332 11.73 27.63 -16.94
CA HIS A 332 11.88 29.06 -17.27
C HIS A 332 11.91 29.96 -16.01
N GLY A 333 12.43 29.43 -14.89
CA GLY A 333 12.46 30.13 -13.60
C GLY A 333 11.19 29.97 -12.78
N LEU A 334 11.22 30.48 -11.54
CA LEU A 334 10.19 30.31 -10.50
C LEU A 334 9.49 31.63 -10.13
N GLU A 335 9.34 32.53 -11.09
CA GLU A 335 8.76 33.86 -10.83
C GLU A 335 7.31 33.76 -10.28
N GLY A 336 7.07 34.48 -9.19
CA GLY A 336 5.78 34.51 -8.49
C GLY A 336 5.40 33.22 -7.77
N ILE A 337 6.27 32.21 -7.68
CA ILE A 337 5.93 30.92 -7.06
C ILE A 337 5.56 31.06 -5.58
N GLU A 338 6.23 31.95 -4.84
CA GLU A 338 6.02 32.12 -3.40
C GLU A 338 4.63 32.67 -3.08
N GLU A 339 4.13 33.59 -3.90
CA GLU A 339 2.75 34.08 -3.82
C GLU A 339 1.77 32.94 -4.06
N ARG A 340 2.03 32.08 -5.05
CA ARG A 340 1.18 30.91 -5.34
C ARG A 340 1.21 29.86 -4.24
N ILE A 341 2.36 29.65 -3.61
CA ILE A 341 2.49 28.79 -2.41
C ILE A 341 1.70 29.37 -1.25
N THR A 342 1.73 30.69 -1.06
CA THR A 342 0.95 31.39 -0.03
C THR A 342 -0.55 31.19 -0.29
N MET A 343 -1.00 31.37 -1.53
CA MET A 343 -2.38 31.08 -1.92
C MET A 343 -2.73 29.60 -1.70
N LEU A 344 -1.83 28.67 -2.02
CA LEU A 344 -2.08 27.24 -1.78
C LEU A 344 -2.27 26.92 -0.29
N LYS A 345 -1.56 27.63 0.61
CA LYS A 345 -1.72 27.50 2.08
C LYS A 345 -3.05 28.01 2.60
N THR A 346 -3.63 29.04 1.97
CA THR A 346 -4.86 29.70 2.46
C THR A 346 -6.11 29.29 1.69
N GLU A 347 -5.99 29.11 0.37
CA GLU A 347 -7.07 28.82 -0.57
C GLU A 347 -7.14 27.34 -0.94
N GLY A 348 -6.02 26.61 -0.88
CA GLY A 348 -5.96 25.20 -1.27
C GLY A 348 -5.87 25.01 -2.78
N PHE A 349 -6.33 23.84 -3.24
CA PHE A 349 -6.35 23.46 -4.65
C PHE A 349 -7.60 22.64 -5.00
N PRO A 350 -8.05 22.65 -6.26
CA PRO A 350 -9.13 21.79 -6.74
C PRO A 350 -8.78 20.30 -6.63
N ASN A 351 -9.62 19.54 -5.92
CA ASN A 351 -9.39 18.14 -5.57
C ASN A 351 -9.80 17.16 -6.69
N TYR A 352 -9.42 17.47 -7.93
CA TYR A 352 -9.68 16.61 -9.08
C TYR A 352 -9.08 15.22 -8.90
N TYR A 353 -9.76 14.22 -9.43
CA TYR A 353 -9.14 12.92 -9.70
C TYR A 353 -8.09 13.11 -10.80
N GLY A 354 -6.86 12.66 -10.54
CA GLY A 354 -5.76 12.74 -11.51
C GLY A 354 -5.92 11.78 -12.69
N ASN A 355 -5.15 12.02 -13.76
CA ASN A 355 -5.19 11.23 -15.00
C ASN A 355 -4.99 9.73 -14.76
N GLN A 356 -4.18 9.36 -13.75
CA GLN A 356 -3.95 7.96 -13.38
C GLN A 356 -5.24 7.21 -13.02
N ARG A 357 -6.29 7.91 -12.54
CA ARG A 357 -7.60 7.31 -12.19
C ARG A 357 -8.38 6.83 -13.42
N PHE A 358 -8.10 7.39 -14.59
CA PHE A 358 -8.88 7.18 -15.81
C PHE A 358 -8.24 6.20 -16.80
N GLY A 359 -7.09 5.62 -16.42
CA GLY A 359 -6.38 4.62 -17.21
C GLY A 359 -5.69 5.20 -18.45
N TYR A 360 -5.00 4.32 -19.18
CA TYR A 360 -4.35 4.68 -20.45
C TYR A 360 -5.39 5.16 -21.46
N GLY A 361 -5.09 6.26 -22.15
CA GLY A 361 -6.02 6.86 -23.12
C GLY A 361 -7.28 7.47 -22.50
N MET A 362 -7.37 7.61 -21.16
CA MET A 362 -8.50 8.19 -20.43
C MET A 362 -9.85 7.49 -20.68
N SER A 363 -9.85 6.22 -21.03
CA SER A 363 -11.05 5.50 -21.49
C SER A 363 -11.83 4.78 -20.39
N ASN A 364 -11.25 4.59 -19.19
CA ASN A 364 -11.93 3.84 -18.13
C ASN A 364 -13.33 4.42 -17.80
N PRO A 365 -13.54 5.76 -17.77
CA PRO A 365 -14.88 6.33 -17.61
C PRO A 365 -15.87 5.89 -18.68
N LEU A 366 -15.44 5.82 -19.94
CA LEU A 366 -16.29 5.41 -21.06
C LEU A 366 -16.68 3.93 -20.94
N VAL A 367 -15.76 3.10 -20.47
CA VAL A 367 -16.04 1.69 -20.14
C VAL A 367 -17.07 1.61 -18.99
N GLY A 368 -16.86 2.37 -17.93
CA GLY A 368 -17.78 2.44 -16.78
C GLY A 368 -19.18 2.89 -17.18
N GLU A 369 -19.28 3.94 -17.99
CA GLU A 369 -20.54 4.44 -18.56
C GLU A 369 -21.27 3.36 -19.36
N ALA A 370 -20.57 2.69 -20.29
CA ALA A 370 -21.14 1.60 -21.08
C ALA A 370 -21.61 0.44 -20.19
N MET A 371 -20.87 0.11 -19.13
CA MET A 371 -21.26 -0.92 -18.16
C MET A 371 -22.52 -0.54 -17.36
N ILE A 372 -22.68 0.74 -16.98
CA ILE A 372 -23.88 1.25 -16.30
C ILE A 372 -25.09 1.21 -17.25
N GLN A 373 -24.88 1.60 -18.50
CA GLN A 373 -25.87 1.52 -19.58
C GLN A 373 -26.17 0.08 -20.04
N ARG A 374 -25.46 -0.91 -19.48
CA ARG A 374 -25.51 -2.35 -19.82
C ARG A 374 -25.10 -2.67 -21.26
N ASP A 375 -24.44 -1.76 -21.94
CA ASP A 375 -23.79 -2.01 -23.22
C ASP A 375 -22.43 -2.68 -22.99
N PHE A 376 -22.48 -3.94 -22.54
CA PHE A 376 -21.28 -4.73 -22.28
C PHE A 376 -20.48 -5.03 -23.54
N LYS A 377 -21.10 -4.94 -24.72
CA LYS A 377 -20.41 -5.07 -26.00
C LYS A 377 -19.50 -3.86 -26.20
N LYS A 378 -20.06 -2.65 -26.16
CA LYS A 378 -19.28 -1.40 -26.22
C LYS A 378 -18.21 -1.35 -25.14
N ALA A 379 -18.51 -1.80 -23.92
CA ALA A 379 -17.52 -1.87 -22.84
C ALA A 379 -16.34 -2.79 -23.18
N ALA A 380 -16.59 -3.97 -23.75
CA ALA A 380 -15.53 -4.88 -24.19
C ALA A 380 -14.69 -4.28 -25.33
N ASP A 381 -15.36 -3.68 -26.32
CA ASP A 381 -14.71 -3.03 -27.46
C ASP A 381 -13.79 -1.89 -27.01
N LEU A 382 -14.26 -1.04 -26.07
CA LEU A 382 -13.47 0.04 -25.48
C LEU A 382 -12.24 -0.49 -24.71
N ILE A 383 -12.39 -1.57 -23.94
CA ILE A 383 -11.25 -2.18 -23.23
C ILE A 383 -10.19 -2.68 -24.22
N LEU A 384 -10.58 -3.37 -25.29
CA LEU A 384 -9.62 -3.86 -26.28
C LEU A 384 -8.99 -2.73 -27.08
N LYS A 385 -9.76 -1.68 -27.40
CA LYS A 385 -9.26 -0.49 -28.10
C LYS A 385 -8.13 0.21 -27.34
N ASN A 386 -8.12 0.16 -26.01
CA ASN A 386 -7.03 0.75 -25.21
C ASN A 386 -5.64 0.19 -25.51
N LEU A 387 -5.57 -1.01 -26.09
CA LEU A 387 -4.30 -1.59 -26.51
C LEU A 387 -3.62 -0.75 -27.60
N GLU A 388 -4.36 0.01 -28.40
CA GLU A 388 -3.84 0.95 -29.42
C GLU A 388 -2.96 2.05 -28.76
N CYS A 389 -3.22 2.41 -27.50
CA CYS A 389 -2.39 3.36 -26.76
C CYS A 389 -1.03 2.78 -26.31
N LEU A 390 -0.78 1.49 -26.56
CA LEU A 390 0.38 0.75 -26.08
C LEU A 390 1.12 0.03 -27.23
N GLU A 391 0.99 0.54 -28.45
CA GLU A 391 1.64 0.01 -29.67
C GLU A 391 3.17 0.08 -29.64
N ASN A 392 3.75 0.83 -28.71
CA ASN A 392 5.19 0.83 -28.45
C ASN A 392 5.70 -0.56 -28.00
N SER A 393 4.83 -1.45 -27.52
CA SER A 393 5.17 -2.84 -27.27
C SER A 393 4.93 -3.71 -28.50
N GLN A 394 5.99 -4.34 -29.03
CA GLN A 394 5.88 -5.24 -30.17
C GLN A 394 4.88 -6.39 -29.96
N ARG A 395 4.77 -6.90 -28.72
CA ARG A 395 3.77 -7.92 -28.36
C ARG A 395 2.34 -7.38 -28.44
N VAL A 396 2.11 -6.16 -27.98
CA VAL A 396 0.79 -5.53 -28.06
C VAL A 396 0.42 -5.24 -29.51
N LYS A 397 1.37 -4.70 -30.30
CA LYS A 397 1.18 -4.46 -31.74
C LYS A 397 0.80 -5.73 -32.49
N SER A 398 1.53 -6.83 -32.28
CA SER A 398 1.21 -8.13 -32.89
C SER A 398 -0.16 -8.65 -32.42
N ALA A 399 -0.51 -8.51 -31.14
CA ALA A 399 -1.83 -8.89 -30.65
C ALA A 399 -2.96 -8.08 -31.31
N LEU A 400 -2.78 -6.77 -31.53
CA LEU A 400 -3.74 -5.92 -32.24
C LEU A 400 -3.97 -6.38 -33.69
N GLU A 401 -2.92 -6.79 -34.40
CA GLU A 401 -3.05 -7.36 -35.75
C GLU A 401 -3.93 -8.61 -35.77
N HIS A 402 -3.75 -9.51 -34.80
CA HIS A 402 -4.60 -10.70 -34.64
C HIS A 402 -6.04 -10.33 -34.24
N ILE A 403 -6.25 -9.33 -33.37
CA ILE A 403 -7.59 -8.83 -33.02
C ILE A 403 -8.33 -8.33 -34.26
N ASN A 404 -7.65 -7.59 -35.14
CA ASN A 404 -8.23 -7.07 -36.39
C ASN A 404 -8.62 -8.18 -37.36
N LYS A 405 -7.90 -9.31 -37.34
CA LYS A 405 -8.22 -10.53 -38.11
C LYS A 405 -9.26 -11.44 -37.43
N GLN A 406 -9.75 -11.08 -36.25
CA GLN A 406 -10.63 -11.89 -35.40
C GLN A 406 -9.99 -13.22 -34.93
N GLU A 407 -8.66 -13.26 -34.83
CA GLU A 407 -7.86 -14.38 -34.34
C GLU A 407 -7.66 -14.22 -32.81
N TYR A 408 -8.75 -14.30 -32.04
CA TYR A 408 -8.76 -13.89 -30.64
C TYR A 408 -7.93 -14.80 -29.73
N SER A 409 -7.88 -16.10 -30.01
CA SER A 409 -7.06 -17.04 -29.24
C SER A 409 -5.56 -16.70 -29.36
N GLN A 410 -5.08 -16.41 -30.56
CA GLN A 410 -3.70 -16.02 -30.84
C GLN A 410 -3.37 -14.68 -30.15
N ALA A 411 -4.25 -13.69 -30.28
CA ALA A 411 -4.08 -12.40 -29.60
C ALA A 411 -3.95 -12.57 -28.07
N ALA A 412 -4.77 -13.44 -27.47
CA ALA A 412 -4.73 -13.69 -26.03
C ALA A 412 -3.45 -14.41 -25.57
N GLU A 413 -2.86 -15.28 -26.40
CA GLU A 413 -1.57 -15.93 -26.11
C GLU A 413 -0.41 -14.92 -26.17
N ILE A 414 -0.38 -14.08 -27.22
CA ILE A 414 0.69 -13.11 -27.46
C ILE A 414 0.74 -12.02 -26.38
N LEU A 415 -0.43 -11.55 -25.94
CA LEU A 415 -0.52 -10.50 -24.92
C LEU A 415 0.28 -10.84 -23.65
N PRO A 416 1.02 -9.89 -23.07
CA PRO A 416 1.70 -10.10 -21.79
C PRO A 416 0.74 -10.51 -20.65
N GLY A 417 1.27 -11.22 -19.65
CA GLY A 417 0.48 -11.75 -18.53
C GLY A 417 -0.27 -10.70 -17.69
N LYS A 418 0.14 -9.43 -17.73
CA LYS A 418 -0.54 -8.32 -17.02
C LYS A 418 -1.92 -7.96 -17.61
N PHE A 419 -2.21 -8.31 -18.86
CA PHE A 419 -3.46 -7.99 -19.56
C PHE A 419 -4.55 -9.06 -19.35
N GLN A 420 -4.80 -9.42 -18.08
CA GLN A 420 -5.73 -10.52 -17.75
C GLN A 420 -7.16 -10.21 -18.16
N THR A 421 -7.61 -8.96 -18.02
CA THR A 421 -8.96 -8.54 -18.41
C THR A 421 -9.17 -8.70 -19.91
N GLU A 422 -8.21 -8.24 -20.71
CA GLU A 422 -8.21 -8.33 -22.17
C GLU A 422 -8.15 -9.79 -22.62
N LYS A 423 -7.27 -10.60 -22.01
CA LYS A 423 -7.19 -12.05 -22.28
C LYS A 423 -8.51 -12.77 -21.99
N ILE A 424 -9.19 -12.43 -20.89
CA ILE A 424 -10.52 -12.99 -20.54
C ILE A 424 -11.54 -12.61 -21.62
N ILE A 425 -11.55 -11.35 -22.07
CA ILE A 425 -12.44 -10.88 -23.12
C ILE A 425 -12.18 -11.64 -24.43
N LEU A 426 -10.94 -11.64 -24.92
CA LEU A 426 -10.56 -12.29 -26.19
C LEU A 426 -10.90 -13.79 -26.20
N ARG A 427 -10.49 -14.54 -25.17
CA ARG A 427 -10.81 -15.97 -25.04
C ARG A 427 -12.31 -16.25 -24.96
N SER A 428 -13.08 -15.30 -24.43
CA SER A 428 -14.53 -15.45 -24.33
C SER A 428 -15.25 -15.08 -25.63
N LEU A 429 -14.74 -14.10 -26.39
CA LEU A 429 -15.22 -13.75 -27.72
C LEU A 429 -15.02 -14.92 -28.71
N GLU A 430 -13.85 -15.59 -28.67
CA GLU A 430 -13.58 -16.81 -29.44
C GLU A 430 -14.66 -17.88 -29.21
N ARG A 431 -15.06 -18.06 -27.95
CA ARG A 431 -16.10 -19.01 -27.53
C ARG A 431 -17.52 -18.48 -27.71
N LYS A 432 -17.69 -17.31 -28.35
CA LYS A 432 -18.97 -16.63 -28.61
C LYS A 432 -19.80 -16.44 -27.34
N ILE A 433 -19.14 -16.21 -26.21
CA ILE A 433 -19.82 -16.00 -24.93
C ILE A 433 -20.44 -14.59 -24.92
N PRO A 434 -21.71 -14.43 -24.51
CA PRO A 434 -22.35 -13.11 -24.42
C PRO A 434 -21.55 -12.13 -23.54
N PRO A 435 -21.33 -10.87 -23.97
CA PRO A 435 -20.51 -9.90 -23.24
C PRO A 435 -20.89 -9.72 -21.76
N LYS A 436 -22.19 -9.73 -21.42
CA LYS A 436 -22.66 -9.69 -20.02
C LYS A 436 -22.05 -10.81 -19.16
N ILE A 437 -21.93 -12.02 -19.70
CA ILE A 437 -21.34 -13.18 -19.01
C ILE A 437 -19.81 -13.04 -18.95
N ILE A 438 -19.17 -12.49 -19.99
CA ILE A 438 -17.73 -12.18 -19.99
C ILE A 438 -17.37 -11.32 -18.78
N PHE A 439 -18.12 -10.24 -18.56
CA PHE A 439 -17.86 -9.35 -17.43
C PHE A 439 -18.02 -10.04 -16.08
N SER A 440 -18.95 -10.99 -15.92
CA SER A 440 -19.06 -11.77 -14.67
C SER A 440 -17.80 -12.57 -14.33
N ARG A 441 -16.98 -12.94 -15.32
CA ARG A 441 -15.70 -13.66 -15.18
C ARG A 441 -14.51 -12.77 -14.86
N ILE A 442 -14.59 -11.47 -15.14
CA ILE A 442 -13.56 -10.49 -14.75
C ILE A 442 -13.60 -10.36 -13.22
N ARG A 443 -12.45 -10.24 -12.55
CA ARG A 443 -12.41 -10.04 -11.09
C ARG A 443 -13.23 -8.83 -10.67
N ARG A 444 -13.92 -8.91 -9.53
CA ARG A 444 -14.81 -7.84 -9.05
C ARG A 444 -14.05 -6.52 -8.93
N GLU A 445 -12.84 -6.55 -8.39
CA GLU A 445 -11.98 -5.39 -8.18
C GLU A 445 -11.72 -4.64 -9.50
N ASN A 446 -11.38 -5.37 -10.57
CA ASN A 446 -11.14 -4.81 -11.89
C ASN A 446 -12.41 -4.21 -12.51
N ARG A 447 -13.58 -4.83 -12.28
CA ARG A 447 -14.86 -4.24 -12.71
C ARG A 447 -15.16 -2.94 -11.96
N MET A 448 -14.96 -2.93 -10.64
CA MET A 448 -15.23 -1.75 -9.80
C MET A 448 -14.38 -0.55 -10.22
N MET A 449 -13.16 -0.78 -10.71
CA MET A 449 -12.30 0.29 -11.24
C MET A 449 -13.00 1.12 -12.33
N TYR A 450 -13.70 0.48 -13.28
CA TYR A 450 -14.40 1.19 -14.35
C TYR A 450 -15.58 2.01 -13.81
N TYR A 451 -16.42 1.41 -12.96
CA TYR A 451 -17.53 2.11 -12.32
C TYR A 451 -17.06 3.34 -11.53
N HIS A 452 -16.03 3.17 -10.70
CA HIS A 452 -15.48 4.28 -9.92
C HIS A 452 -14.79 5.34 -10.79
N SER A 453 -14.19 4.96 -11.93
CA SER A 453 -13.61 5.95 -12.83
C SER A 453 -14.66 6.82 -13.50
N TYR A 454 -15.85 6.28 -13.80
CA TYR A 454 -16.95 7.09 -14.32
C TYR A 454 -17.52 8.02 -13.23
N GLN A 455 -17.67 7.53 -12.00
CA GLN A 455 -18.03 8.37 -10.84
C GLN A 455 -17.01 9.51 -10.62
N SER A 456 -15.71 9.21 -10.75
CA SER A 456 -14.63 10.20 -10.70
C SER A 456 -14.72 11.25 -11.80
N LYS A 457 -15.14 10.86 -13.03
CA LYS A 457 -15.36 11.79 -14.13
C LYS A 457 -16.50 12.76 -13.81
N ILE A 458 -17.65 12.24 -13.35
CA ILE A 458 -18.81 13.07 -12.96
C ILE A 458 -18.41 14.06 -11.86
N PHE A 459 -17.64 13.61 -10.86
CA PHE A 459 -17.11 14.49 -9.82
C PHE A 459 -16.26 15.62 -10.43
N ASN A 460 -15.30 15.29 -11.30
CA ASN A 460 -14.44 16.31 -11.91
C ASN A 460 -15.23 17.30 -12.77
N ASP A 461 -16.16 16.81 -13.60
CA ASP A 461 -17.02 17.67 -14.43
C ASP A 461 -17.87 18.61 -13.56
N THR A 462 -18.40 18.09 -12.44
CA THR A 462 -19.17 18.88 -11.48
C THR A 462 -18.29 19.93 -10.82
N LEU A 463 -17.09 19.57 -10.36
CA LEU A 463 -16.15 20.50 -9.72
C LEU A 463 -15.75 21.63 -10.68
N GLU A 464 -15.40 21.30 -11.92
CA GLU A 464 -15.03 22.28 -12.96
C GLU A 464 -16.17 23.29 -13.18
N GLN A 465 -17.40 22.80 -13.33
CA GLN A 465 -18.56 23.68 -13.49
C GLN A 465 -18.76 24.60 -12.27
N ARG A 466 -18.57 24.09 -11.05
CA ARG A 466 -18.70 24.88 -9.81
C ARG A 466 -17.63 25.95 -9.67
N LEU A 467 -16.39 25.65 -10.08
CA LEU A 467 -15.31 26.63 -10.05
C LEU A 467 -15.53 27.76 -11.06
N ILE A 468 -16.09 27.45 -12.23
CA ILE A 468 -16.41 28.46 -13.25
C ILE A 468 -17.61 29.31 -12.82
N GLN A 469 -18.65 28.70 -12.27
CA GLN A 469 -19.92 29.37 -11.97
C GLN A 469 -19.99 29.97 -10.56
N GLY A 470 -19.08 29.60 -9.65
CA GLY A 470 -19.12 29.97 -8.24
C GLY A 470 -20.06 29.11 -7.39
N VAL A 471 -20.12 29.41 -6.09
CA VAL A 471 -21.04 28.73 -5.15
C VAL A 471 -22.47 29.22 -5.40
N ARG A 472 -23.38 28.28 -5.66
CA ARG A 472 -24.82 28.56 -5.76
C ARG A 472 -25.46 28.40 -4.38
N THR A 473 -25.89 29.49 -3.76
CA THR A 473 -26.57 29.53 -2.45
C THR A 473 -28.05 29.20 -2.59
N GLN A 474 -28.41 27.91 -2.65
CA GLN A 474 -29.77 27.45 -2.40
C GLN A 474 -29.74 26.31 -1.37
N GLU A 475 -30.61 26.40 -0.36
CA GLU A 475 -30.74 25.43 0.73
C GLU A 475 -31.18 24.05 0.22
N TYR A 476 -30.62 23.00 0.82
CA TYR A 476 -31.07 21.62 0.60
C TYR A 476 -32.46 21.42 1.21
N THR A 477 -33.45 21.15 0.39
CA THR A 477 -34.64 20.39 0.81
C THR A 477 -34.69 19.11 -0.02
N THR A 478 -35.16 18.03 0.59
CA THR A 478 -34.94 16.64 0.15
C THR A 478 -35.56 16.27 -1.20
N ASP A 479 -36.35 17.14 -1.83
CA ASP A 479 -37.29 16.69 -2.86
C ASP A 479 -37.16 17.29 -4.28
N GLU A 480 -36.50 18.43 -4.58
CA GLU A 480 -36.42 18.91 -6.00
C GLU A 480 -35.29 19.95 -6.29
N THR A 481 -34.23 19.50 -6.99
CA THR A 481 -33.19 20.21 -7.81
C THR A 481 -32.31 21.41 -7.33
N ILE A 482 -30.98 21.24 -7.56
CA ILE A 482 -29.84 22.14 -7.95
C ILE A 482 -29.34 23.27 -6.99
N GLY A 483 -28.44 22.93 -6.05
CA GLY A 483 -27.60 23.85 -5.22
C GLY A 483 -26.20 23.27 -4.90
N SER A 484 -25.26 24.00 -4.26
CA SER A 484 -23.94 23.47 -3.80
C SER A 484 -24.01 22.93 -2.36
N ILE A 485 -23.60 21.68 -2.06
CA ILE A 485 -23.44 21.24 -0.66
C ILE A 485 -22.18 21.93 -0.15
N THR A 486 -22.25 22.62 0.98
CA THR A 486 -21.07 23.12 1.68
C THR A 486 -21.02 22.57 3.08
N ALA A 487 -19.85 22.09 3.50
CA ALA A 487 -19.61 21.62 4.85
C ALA A 487 -18.17 21.89 5.29
N LYS A 488 -17.99 22.12 6.59
CA LYS A 488 -16.64 22.37 7.14
C LYS A 488 -15.74 21.15 7.00
N ASN A 489 -16.23 19.97 7.37
CA ASN A 489 -15.45 18.72 7.29
C ASN A 489 -16.18 17.57 6.59
N ASP A 490 -17.40 17.27 6.99
CA ASP A 490 -18.20 16.18 6.43
C ASP A 490 -19.67 16.58 6.30
N ILE A 491 -20.51 15.76 5.67
CA ILE A 491 -21.95 16.03 5.51
C ILE A 491 -22.68 16.26 6.84
N GLN A 492 -22.11 15.84 7.98
CA GLN A 492 -22.69 16.14 9.29
C GLN A 492 -22.51 17.62 9.70
N ASP A 493 -21.58 18.32 9.05
CA ASP A 493 -21.18 19.71 9.34
C ASP A 493 -21.64 20.68 8.24
N LEU A 494 -22.88 20.54 7.76
CA LEU A 494 -23.42 21.41 6.71
C LEU A 494 -23.36 22.88 7.13
N VAL A 495 -22.74 23.70 6.27
CA VAL A 495 -22.71 25.16 6.41
C VAL A 495 -24.09 25.69 6.00
N LYS A 496 -24.73 26.43 6.90
CA LYS A 496 -26.03 27.06 6.63
C LYS A 496 -25.88 28.22 5.64
N VAL A 497 -26.90 28.48 4.82
CA VAL A 497 -26.87 29.57 3.83
C VAL A 497 -26.64 30.95 4.46
N SER A 498 -27.03 31.14 5.73
CA SER A 498 -26.77 32.35 6.51
C SER A 498 -25.29 32.60 6.84
N GLU A 499 -24.41 31.61 6.68
CA GLU A 499 -22.99 31.69 7.00
C GLU A 499 -22.09 32.08 5.81
N ASN A 500 -22.68 32.44 4.66
CA ASN A 500 -21.98 32.90 3.45
C ASN A 500 -20.97 31.84 2.93
N PRO A 501 -21.46 30.76 2.29
CA PRO A 501 -20.67 29.57 1.99
C PRO A 501 -19.51 29.84 1.03
N SER A 502 -18.32 29.34 1.38
CA SER A 502 -17.10 29.47 0.57
C SER A 502 -16.96 28.31 -0.41
N ILE A 503 -16.32 28.57 -1.56
CA ILE A 503 -15.96 27.51 -2.53
C ILE A 503 -15.07 26.43 -1.89
N LYS A 504 -14.34 26.79 -0.83
CA LYS A 504 -13.46 25.90 -0.06
C LYS A 504 -14.22 24.80 0.68
N ASP A 505 -15.48 25.05 1.01
CA ASP A 505 -16.31 24.15 1.80
C ASP A 505 -17.15 23.22 0.92
N ILE A 506 -17.02 23.31 -0.42
CA ILE A 506 -17.89 22.55 -1.33
C ILE A 506 -17.68 21.04 -1.18
N LEU A 507 -18.77 20.33 -0.91
CA LEU A 507 -18.89 18.88 -1.01
C LEU A 507 -19.62 18.53 -2.30
N ILE A 508 -19.05 17.61 -3.05
CA ILE A 508 -19.65 17.11 -4.29
C ILE A 508 -20.10 15.66 -4.03
N PRO A 509 -21.36 15.33 -4.36
CA PRO A 509 -21.85 13.99 -4.19
C PRO A 509 -21.13 13.03 -5.13
N LEU A 510 -20.78 11.87 -4.60
CA LEU A 510 -20.39 10.70 -5.36
C LEU A 510 -21.65 9.87 -5.54
N TYR A 511 -22.31 10.02 -6.70
CA TYR A 511 -23.61 9.40 -6.94
C TYR A 511 -23.54 7.86 -6.88
N PRO A 512 -24.54 7.19 -6.28
CA PRO A 512 -24.69 5.75 -6.38
C PRO A 512 -25.11 5.34 -7.79
N THR A 513 -24.93 4.08 -8.15
CA THR A 513 -25.12 3.66 -9.55
C THR A 513 -26.56 3.77 -10.04
N GLU A 514 -27.53 3.69 -9.13
CA GLU A 514 -28.96 3.84 -9.42
C GLU A 514 -29.34 5.26 -9.85
N GLU A 515 -28.59 6.27 -9.42
CA GLU A 515 -28.79 7.69 -9.77
C GLU A 515 -28.01 8.09 -11.03
N ILE A 516 -27.05 7.26 -11.45
CA ILE A 516 -26.20 7.49 -12.61
C ILE A 516 -26.81 6.88 -13.90
N GLY A 517 -27.87 6.06 -13.80
CA GLY A 517 -28.49 5.38 -14.96
C GLY A 517 -30.02 5.54 -15.05
N GLU A 518 -30.54 5.76 -16.25
CA GLU A 518 -31.99 5.95 -16.50
C GLU A 518 -32.85 4.68 -16.31
N LYS A 519 -32.26 3.50 -16.07
CA LYS A 519 -33.00 2.21 -16.01
C LYS A 519 -32.90 1.55 -14.63
N LYS A 520 -33.91 1.80 -13.79
CA LYS A 520 -34.08 1.28 -12.41
C LYS A 520 -34.27 -0.25 -12.27
N SER A 521 -34.21 -1.08 -13.32
CA SER A 521 -34.82 -2.42 -13.26
C SER A 521 -33.90 -3.65 -13.13
N GLU A 522 -32.56 -3.54 -13.08
CA GLU A 522 -31.70 -4.70 -12.79
C GLU A 522 -30.44 -4.33 -12.01
N ARG A 523 -30.06 -5.20 -11.04
CA ARG A 523 -28.93 -5.05 -10.10
C ARG A 523 -27.62 -4.62 -10.78
N VAL A 524 -27.33 -3.33 -10.79
CA VAL A 524 -25.98 -2.79 -11.01
C VAL A 524 -25.23 -2.87 -9.67
N PRO A 525 -23.90 -3.11 -9.64
CA PRO A 525 -23.18 -3.13 -8.36
C PRO A 525 -23.41 -1.83 -7.60
N ASP A 526 -23.78 -1.93 -6.32
CA ASP A 526 -24.00 -0.78 -5.47
C ASP A 526 -22.68 -0.03 -5.25
N LEU A 527 -22.48 1.05 -6.02
CA LEU A 527 -21.48 2.05 -5.69
C LEU A 527 -21.98 2.77 -4.43
N LYS A 528 -21.22 2.65 -3.34
CA LYS A 528 -21.47 3.46 -2.15
C LYS A 528 -21.54 4.93 -2.56
N GLY A 529 -22.67 5.55 -2.27
CA GLY A 529 -22.80 7.00 -2.30
C GLY A 529 -21.89 7.64 -1.26
N GLY A 530 -21.68 8.94 -1.37
CA GLY A 530 -20.92 9.71 -0.38
C GLY A 530 -20.64 11.12 -0.85
N PHE A 531 -19.79 11.82 -0.11
CA PHE A 531 -19.39 13.17 -0.45
C PHE A 531 -17.87 13.26 -0.50
N ARG A 532 -17.39 14.10 -1.41
CA ARG A 532 -15.97 14.40 -1.54
C ARG A 532 -15.78 15.91 -1.56
N LYS A 533 -14.83 16.40 -0.76
CA LYS A 533 -14.42 17.82 -0.78
C LYS A 533 -13.90 18.21 -2.16
N GLY A 534 -14.44 19.29 -2.70
CA GLY A 534 -14.02 19.87 -3.98
C GLY A 534 -12.71 20.63 -3.89
N ILE A 535 -12.39 21.22 -2.74
CA ILE A 535 -11.13 21.91 -2.47
C ILE A 535 -10.43 21.25 -1.30
N ILE A 536 -9.10 21.12 -1.38
CA ILE A 536 -8.25 20.65 -0.28
C ILE A 536 -7.17 21.68 0.00
N ILE A 537 -6.96 22.00 1.28
CA ILE A 537 -5.81 22.78 1.73
C ILE A 537 -4.73 21.79 2.19
N PRO A 538 -3.52 21.81 1.61
CA PRO A 538 -2.42 20.97 2.07
C PRO A 538 -2.05 21.28 3.52
N GLY A 539 -1.94 20.25 4.35
CA GLY A 539 -1.44 20.38 5.72
C GLY A 539 0.08 20.50 5.75
N ASN A 540 0.64 21.17 6.76
CA ASN A 540 2.09 21.22 7.02
C ASN A 540 2.95 21.57 5.78
N LEU A 541 2.48 22.50 4.93
CA LEU A 541 3.17 22.88 3.70
C LEU A 541 4.43 23.73 3.96
N CYS A 542 5.58 23.18 3.65
CA CYS A 542 6.91 23.80 3.70
C CYS A 542 7.57 23.76 2.31
N TYR A 543 8.48 24.70 2.03
CA TYR A 543 9.20 24.74 0.77
C TYR A 543 10.61 25.33 0.91
N SER A 544 11.47 25.03 -0.07
CA SER A 544 12.74 25.73 -0.31
C SER A 544 12.98 25.90 -1.81
N ILE A 545 13.71 26.95 -2.18
CA ILE A 545 14.04 27.27 -3.57
C ILE A 545 15.56 27.37 -3.71
N GLU A 546 16.12 26.62 -4.65
CA GLU A 546 17.54 26.64 -4.99
C GLU A 546 17.68 26.76 -6.52
N GLY A 547 17.94 27.97 -7.02
CA GLY A 547 17.96 28.24 -8.45
C GLY A 547 16.61 27.96 -9.10
N ASN A 548 16.56 26.99 -10.02
CA ASN A 548 15.33 26.54 -10.69
C ASN A 548 14.66 25.35 -10.00
N ILE A 549 15.15 24.92 -8.85
CA ILE A 549 14.62 23.77 -8.12
C ILE A 549 13.71 24.26 -7.02
N LEU A 550 12.48 23.76 -7.01
CA LEU A 550 11.52 23.95 -5.93
C LEU A 550 11.35 22.62 -5.18
N SER A 551 11.71 22.61 -3.91
CA SER A 551 11.46 21.48 -3.01
C SER A 551 10.22 21.77 -2.15
N LEU A 552 9.27 20.84 -2.10
CA LEU A 552 8.02 20.96 -1.36
C LEU A 552 7.87 19.81 -0.37
N SER A 553 7.33 20.09 0.81
CA SER A 553 6.87 19.10 1.79
C SER A 553 5.46 19.45 2.23
N PHE A 554 4.51 18.51 2.19
CA PHE A 554 3.12 18.76 2.61
C PHE A 554 2.36 17.47 2.88
N GLU A 555 1.22 17.58 3.54
CA GLU A 555 0.33 16.47 3.90
C GLU A 555 -1.01 16.56 3.17
N LEU A 556 -1.49 15.42 2.68
CA LEU A 556 -2.82 15.31 2.07
C LEU A 556 -3.62 14.16 2.70
N PRO A 557 -4.96 14.31 2.80
CA PRO A 557 -5.83 13.23 3.24
C PRO A 557 -5.90 12.08 2.19
N PRO A 558 -6.43 10.91 2.58
CA PRO A 558 -6.58 9.77 1.68
C PRO A 558 -7.46 10.12 0.48
N GLY A 559 -7.15 9.52 -0.67
CA GLY A 559 -7.91 9.74 -1.91
C GLY A 559 -7.63 11.07 -2.61
N THR A 560 -6.69 11.88 -2.13
CA THR A 560 -6.23 13.13 -2.77
C THR A 560 -4.91 12.90 -3.52
N TYR A 561 -4.66 13.66 -4.59
CA TYR A 561 -3.52 13.47 -5.49
C TYR A 561 -2.52 14.62 -5.39
N ALA A 562 -1.26 14.33 -5.06
CA ALA A 562 -0.21 15.34 -5.00
C ALA A 562 0.08 16.01 -6.36
N THR A 563 -0.22 15.32 -7.47
CA THR A 563 -0.13 15.92 -8.81
C THR A 563 -1.05 17.13 -8.98
N MET A 564 -2.18 17.20 -8.25
CA MET A 564 -3.08 18.36 -8.31
C MET A 564 -2.50 19.57 -7.60
N VAL A 565 -1.71 19.37 -6.54
CA VAL A 565 -0.93 20.45 -5.90
C VAL A 565 0.06 21.05 -6.89
N VAL A 566 0.78 20.19 -7.63
CA VAL A 566 1.75 20.64 -8.64
C VAL A 566 1.06 21.35 -9.80
N LYS A 567 -0.10 20.85 -10.26
CA LYS A 567 -0.90 21.53 -11.29
C LYS A 567 -1.36 22.92 -10.84
N GLU A 568 -1.83 23.05 -9.60
CA GLU A 568 -2.24 24.34 -9.04
C GLU A 568 -1.06 25.33 -8.98
N LEU A 569 0.11 24.89 -8.53
CA LEU A 569 1.31 25.74 -8.44
C LEU A 569 1.90 26.15 -9.80
N SER A 570 1.75 25.28 -10.81
CA SER A 570 2.27 25.51 -12.17
C SER A 570 1.25 26.13 -13.12
N CYS A 571 0.00 26.33 -12.68
CA CYS A 571 -1.13 26.69 -13.53
C CYS A 571 -1.32 25.70 -14.71
N ASN A 572 -1.29 24.39 -14.39
CA ASN A 572 -1.41 23.22 -15.28
C ASN A 572 -0.23 22.89 -16.20
N GLU A 573 0.86 23.64 -16.18
CA GLU A 573 2.06 23.30 -16.97
C GLU A 573 2.96 22.31 -16.22
N VAL A 574 2.57 21.04 -16.21
CA VAL A 574 3.34 19.95 -15.59
C VAL A 574 3.82 18.97 -16.65
N ILE A 575 5.13 18.79 -16.73
CA ILE A 575 5.77 17.75 -17.54
C ILE A 575 6.09 16.57 -16.60
N GLU A 576 5.19 15.60 -16.52
CA GLU A 576 5.43 14.36 -15.76
C GLU A 576 6.23 13.37 -16.62
N VAL A 577 7.45 13.03 -16.21
CA VAL A 577 8.29 12.12 -16.99
C VAL A 577 7.76 10.69 -16.88
N THR A 578 7.59 10.04 -18.03
CA THR A 578 7.03 8.69 -18.14
C THR A 578 8.09 7.69 -18.61
N TRP A 579 9.00 7.24 -17.74
CA TRP A 579 9.89 6.10 -18.02
C TRP A 579 9.23 4.71 -18.13
#